data_AF-A0A5B2TQR9-F1
#
_entry.id   AF-A0A5B2TQR9-F1
#
_cell.length_a   1.000
_cell.length_b   1.000
_cell.length_c   1.000
_cell.angle_alpha   90.00
_cell.angle_beta   90.00
_cell.angle_gamma   90.00
#
_symmetry.space_group_name_H-M   'P 1'
#
loop_
_entity.id
_entity.type
_entity.pdbx_description
1 polymer ?
#
loop_
_entity_poly.entity_id
_entity_poly.type
_entity_poly.pdbx_seq_one_letter_code
_entity_poly.pdbx_strand_id
1 'polypeptide(L)'
;MKNILILFLCFIMYGSSFGQYESTIQLSGTWNGKVEDHPIKFEILEKTPDSVTFSFINFQNERFTILKSDVTTNEKNEFVISIKEAKFSSQRYEDCMFSTGTLTLSNVLQNSMRLNLKSVGPTCFISYDVGRDMADIKDLILTKEKSNK
;
A
#
# COMPACT_ATOMS: atom_id res chain seq x y z
N MET A 1 -37.53 16.76 45.73
CA MET A 1 -36.89 15.49 45.31
C MET A 1 -36.73 15.56 43.81
N LYS A 2 -35.49 15.46 43.33
CA LYS A 2 -35.05 15.88 41.99
C LYS A 2 -34.78 14.61 41.17
N ASN A 3 -35.72 14.19 40.34
CA ASN A 3 -35.51 13.04 39.46
C ASN A 3 -34.99 13.54 38.11
N ILE A 4 -33.76 13.12 37.83
CA ILE A 4 -32.96 13.45 36.66
C ILE A 4 -33.52 12.68 35.46
N LEU A 5 -33.89 13.41 34.43
CA LEU A 5 -34.29 12.88 33.13
C LEU A 5 -33.02 12.46 32.37
N ILE A 6 -32.77 11.16 32.22
CA ILE A 6 -31.63 10.63 31.45
C ILE A 6 -32.08 10.49 30.00
N LEU A 7 -31.66 11.43 29.15
CA LEU A 7 -31.78 11.31 27.69
C LEU A 7 -30.71 10.34 27.17
N PHE A 8 -31.11 9.17 26.69
CA PHE A 8 -30.27 8.28 25.89
C PHE A 8 -30.21 8.83 24.45
N LEU A 9 -29.25 9.71 24.18
CA LEU A 9 -28.86 10.09 22.82
C LEU A 9 -27.88 9.04 22.28
N CYS A 10 -28.42 7.95 21.73
CA CYS A 10 -27.66 7.10 20.82
C CYS A 10 -27.48 7.84 19.50
N PHE A 11 -26.48 8.72 19.43
CA PHE A 11 -25.93 9.14 18.15
C PHE A 11 -25.27 7.92 17.51
N ILE A 12 -26.00 7.28 16.60
CA ILE A 12 -25.42 6.31 15.69
C ILE A 12 -24.53 7.12 14.74
N MET A 13 -23.25 7.24 15.11
CA MET A 13 -22.21 7.72 14.21
C MET A 13 -22.01 6.65 13.14
N TYR A 14 -22.78 6.72 12.05
CA TYR A 14 -22.39 6.13 10.78
C TYR A 14 -21.25 6.97 10.19
N GLY A 15 -20.07 6.82 10.78
CA GLY A 15 -18.84 7.45 10.30
C GLY A 15 -18.23 6.66 9.15
N SER A 16 -18.22 7.28 7.97
CA SER A 16 -17.07 7.31 7.05
C SER A 16 -16.52 6.01 6.44
N SER A 17 -17.35 5.05 6.02
CA SER A 17 -16.89 3.97 5.11
C SER A 17 -17.09 4.31 3.62
N PHE A 18 -18.10 5.14 3.29
CA PHE A 18 -18.48 5.38 1.89
C PHE A 18 -17.49 6.25 1.09
N GLY A 19 -16.74 7.13 1.74
CA GLY A 19 -15.74 7.99 1.07
C GLY A 19 -14.41 7.30 0.77
N GLN A 20 -14.10 6.21 1.48
CA GLN A 20 -12.85 5.47 1.28
C GLN A 20 -12.91 4.63 0.00
N TYR A 21 -14.10 4.08 -0.32
CA TYR A 21 -14.35 3.21 -1.47
C TYR A 21 -14.19 3.91 -2.83
N GLU A 22 -14.76 5.10 -3.04
CA GLU A 22 -14.58 5.81 -4.32
C GLU A 22 -13.12 6.19 -4.58
N SER A 23 -12.35 6.39 -3.51
CA SER A 23 -10.98 6.87 -3.58
C SER A 23 -9.96 5.77 -3.96
N THR A 24 -10.22 4.50 -3.61
CA THR A 24 -9.37 3.36 -3.99
C THR A 24 -9.59 2.91 -5.44
N ILE A 25 -10.77 3.13 -6.02
CA ILE A 25 -11.05 2.81 -7.43
C ILE A 25 -10.15 3.63 -8.38
N GLN A 26 -9.87 4.88 -8.03
CA GLN A 26 -8.99 5.76 -8.83
C GLN A 26 -7.52 5.28 -8.85
N LEU A 27 -7.12 4.58 -7.79
CA LEU A 27 -5.78 4.05 -7.56
C LEU A 27 -5.46 2.84 -8.46
N SER A 28 -6.49 2.09 -8.88
CA SER A 28 -6.33 0.90 -9.71
C SER A 28 -5.62 1.19 -11.03
N GLY A 29 -4.67 0.33 -11.38
CA GLY A 29 -3.89 0.39 -12.63
C GLY A 29 -2.38 0.17 -12.42
N THR A 30 -1.64 0.31 -13.52
CA THR A 30 -0.18 0.27 -13.51
C THR A 30 0.39 1.67 -13.44
N TRP A 31 1.38 1.86 -12.58
CA TRP A 31 2.04 3.12 -12.32
C TRP A 31 3.55 2.96 -12.50
N ASN A 32 4.17 3.87 -13.23
CA ASN A 32 5.60 3.87 -13.51
C ASN A 32 6.32 4.92 -12.66
N GLY A 33 7.48 4.54 -12.11
CA GLY A 33 8.38 5.42 -11.39
C GLY A 33 9.84 5.10 -11.66
N LYS A 34 10.75 5.79 -10.97
CA LYS A 34 12.19 5.52 -10.98
C LYS A 34 12.79 5.67 -9.59
N VAL A 35 13.60 4.71 -9.16
CA VAL A 35 14.43 4.81 -7.95
C VAL A 35 15.88 4.72 -8.41
N GLU A 36 16.70 5.74 -8.09
CA GLU A 36 18.12 5.78 -8.52
C GLU A 36 18.28 5.52 -10.03
N ASP A 37 17.45 6.16 -10.86
CA ASP A 37 17.35 5.97 -12.31
C ASP A 37 16.92 4.57 -12.80
N HIS A 38 16.73 3.60 -11.91
CA HIS A 38 16.20 2.30 -12.25
C HIS A 38 14.67 2.35 -12.39
N PRO A 39 14.10 1.90 -13.53
CA PRO A 39 12.67 1.88 -13.73
C PRO A 39 12.03 0.85 -12.79
N ILE A 40 10.90 1.24 -12.24
CA ILE A 40 10.11 0.42 -11.34
C ILE A 40 8.63 0.56 -11.69
N LYS A 41 7.88 -0.52 -11.50
CA LYS A 41 6.43 -0.52 -11.72
C LYS A 41 5.69 -0.83 -10.45
N PHE A 42 4.59 -0.13 -10.25
CA PHE A 42 3.61 -0.38 -9.20
C PHE A 42 2.30 -0.78 -9.84
N GLU A 43 1.85 -2.00 -9.57
CA GLU A 43 0.53 -2.48 -9.98
C GLU A 43 -0.39 -2.45 -8.77
N ILE A 44 -1.52 -1.75 -8.92
CA ILE A 44 -2.58 -1.68 -7.93
C ILE A 44 -3.79 -2.40 -8.52
N LEU A 45 -4.10 -3.58 -7.98
CA LEU A 45 -5.24 -4.38 -8.38
C LEU A 45 -6.26 -4.38 -7.25
N GLU A 46 -7.43 -3.80 -7.50
CA GLU A 46 -8.58 -3.94 -6.63
C GLU A 46 -9.16 -5.35 -6.77
N LYS A 47 -9.23 -6.09 -5.67
CA LYS A 47 -9.91 -7.39 -5.61
C LYS A 47 -11.26 -7.29 -4.91
N THR A 48 -11.35 -6.46 -3.88
CA THR A 48 -12.57 -6.15 -3.09
C THR A 48 -12.44 -4.73 -2.51
N PRO A 49 -13.53 -4.11 -2.03
CA PRO A 49 -13.53 -2.74 -1.48
C PRO A 49 -12.47 -2.47 -0.39
N ASP A 50 -12.11 -3.50 0.37
CA ASP A 50 -11.15 -3.41 1.48
C ASP A 50 -9.81 -4.10 1.18
N SER A 51 -9.66 -4.68 -0.03
CA SER A 51 -8.46 -5.42 -0.40
C SER A 51 -7.87 -4.89 -1.72
N VAL A 52 -6.76 -4.19 -1.58
CA VAL A 52 -5.95 -3.74 -2.71
C VAL A 52 -4.67 -4.55 -2.72
N THR A 53 -4.43 -5.27 -3.81
CA THR A 53 -3.15 -5.94 -4.04
C THR A 53 -2.19 -4.92 -4.63
N PHE A 54 -1.11 -4.66 -3.90
CA PHE A 54 -0.01 -3.84 -4.36
C PHE A 54 1.13 -4.75 -4.80
N SER A 55 1.60 -4.58 -6.03
CA SER A 55 2.83 -5.22 -6.50
C SER A 55 3.85 -4.19 -6.93
N PHE A 56 5.06 -4.34 -6.43
CA PHE A 56 6.24 -3.61 -6.88
C PHE A 56 7.05 -4.53 -7.80
N ILE A 57 7.47 -4.03 -8.96
CA ILE A 57 8.31 -4.77 -9.90
C ILE A 57 9.58 -3.97 -10.11
N ASN A 58 10.72 -4.59 -9.81
CA ASN A 58 12.03 -3.95 -9.97
C ASN A 58 12.56 -4.05 -11.41
N PHE A 59 13.71 -3.42 -11.68
CA PHE A 59 14.38 -3.46 -12.99
C PHE A 59 14.85 -4.87 -13.42
N GLN A 60 14.90 -5.83 -12.49
CA GLN A 60 15.20 -7.25 -12.73
C GLN A 60 13.92 -8.08 -12.98
N ASN A 61 12.77 -7.42 -13.06
CA ASN A 61 11.44 -8.04 -13.18
C ASN A 61 11.07 -8.96 -12.00
N GLU A 62 11.74 -8.81 -10.85
CA GLU A 62 11.31 -9.45 -9.60
C GLU A 62 10.12 -8.68 -9.04
N ARG A 63 9.05 -9.41 -8.75
CA ARG A 63 7.80 -8.86 -8.24
C ARG A 63 7.72 -9.06 -6.73
N PHE A 64 7.59 -7.98 -5.98
CA PHE A 64 7.20 -7.97 -4.59
C PHE A 64 5.70 -7.75 -4.49
N THR A 65 4.94 -8.71 -3.98
CA THR A 65 3.49 -8.64 -3.87
C THR A 65 3.08 -8.56 -2.41
N ILE A 66 2.29 -7.55 -2.07
CA ILE A 66 1.61 -7.43 -0.77
C ILE A 66 0.39 -8.36 -0.79
N LEU A 67 0.46 -9.43 0.01
CA LEU A 67 -0.57 -10.45 0.12
C LEU A 67 -1.65 -10.07 1.12
N LYS A 68 -1.25 -9.38 2.20
CA LYS A 68 -2.15 -8.93 3.27
C LYS A 68 -1.76 -7.54 3.76
N SER A 69 -2.75 -6.67 3.87
CA SER A 69 -2.58 -5.31 4.39
C SER A 69 -3.86 -4.78 5.02
N ASP A 70 -3.72 -3.74 5.84
CA ASP A 70 -4.84 -2.87 6.21
C ASP A 70 -4.68 -1.54 5.48
N VAL A 71 -5.79 -0.98 4.97
CA VAL A 71 -5.80 0.33 4.31
C VAL A 71 -6.59 1.30 5.17
N THR A 72 -5.98 2.43 5.48
CA THR A 72 -6.62 3.54 6.20
C THR A 72 -6.35 4.84 5.48
N THR A 73 -7.22 5.83 5.69
CA THR A 73 -6.96 7.21 5.26
C THR A 73 -6.64 8.04 6.48
N ASN A 74 -5.54 8.78 6.45
CA ASN A 74 -5.15 9.63 7.58
C ASN A 74 -5.77 11.04 7.47
N GLU A 75 -5.47 11.88 8.46
CA GLU A 75 -5.97 13.25 8.60
C GLU A 75 -5.55 14.18 7.44
N LYS A 76 -4.54 13.78 6.67
CA LYS A 76 -4.03 14.49 5.49
C LYS A 76 -4.61 13.96 4.18
N ASN A 77 -5.62 13.10 4.23
CA ASN A 77 -6.18 12.38 3.09
C ASN A 77 -5.14 11.52 2.35
N GLU A 78 -4.13 11.01 3.05
CA GLU A 78 -3.16 10.06 2.50
C GLU A 78 -3.65 8.63 2.74
N PHE A 79 -3.46 7.75 1.75
CA PHE A 79 -3.70 6.32 1.95
C PHE A 79 -2.50 5.73 2.67
N VAL A 80 -2.74 5.16 3.85
CA VAL A 80 -1.75 4.46 4.65
C VAL A 80 -2.07 2.97 4.59
N ILE A 81 -1.18 2.22 3.94
CA ILE A 81 -1.28 0.78 3.75
C ILE A 81 -0.27 0.11 4.67
N SER A 82 -0.77 -0.49 5.74
CA SER A 82 0.03 -1.27 6.67
C SER A 82 0.22 -2.68 6.12
N ILE A 83 1.44 -3.02 5.72
CA ILE A 83 1.80 -4.32 5.17
C ILE A 83 1.88 -5.32 6.32
N LYS A 84 1.10 -6.39 6.24
CA LYS A 84 1.12 -7.52 7.19
C LYS A 84 1.84 -8.74 6.63
N GLU A 85 1.78 -8.90 5.30
CA GLU A 85 2.41 -10.01 4.62
C GLU A 85 2.72 -9.63 3.17
N ALA A 86 3.94 -9.89 2.75
CA ALA A 86 4.36 -9.75 1.36
C ALA A 86 5.42 -10.79 0.97
N LYS A 87 5.57 -11.02 -0.34
CA LYS A 87 6.46 -12.06 -0.91
C LYS A 87 7.09 -11.59 -2.22
N PHE A 88 8.32 -12.05 -2.49
CA PHE A 88 8.94 -11.92 -3.82
C PHE A 88 8.59 -13.12 -4.71
N SER A 89 8.42 -12.87 -6.01
CA SER A 89 8.18 -13.92 -7.02
C SER A 89 9.41 -14.77 -7.35
N SER A 90 10.60 -14.35 -6.93
CA SER A 90 11.86 -15.03 -7.22
C SER A 90 11.98 -16.30 -6.39
N GLN A 91 12.34 -17.43 -7.02
CA GLN A 91 12.60 -18.71 -6.34
C GLN A 91 13.65 -18.58 -5.23
N ARG A 92 14.60 -17.64 -5.39
CA ARG A 92 15.63 -17.34 -4.39
C ARG A 92 15.04 -16.89 -3.03
N TYR A 93 13.83 -16.34 -3.04
CA TYR A 93 13.15 -15.79 -1.87
C TYR A 93 11.81 -16.49 -1.62
N GLU A 94 11.63 -17.71 -2.14
CA GLU A 94 10.37 -18.44 -2.06
C GLU A 94 9.92 -18.68 -0.60
N ASP A 95 10.90 -18.91 0.28
CA ASP A 95 10.68 -19.11 1.72
C ASP A 95 10.74 -17.80 2.54
N CYS A 96 10.88 -16.65 1.87
CA CYS A 96 10.94 -15.35 2.55
C CYS A 96 9.56 -14.75 2.76
N MET A 97 9.23 -14.47 4.03
CA MET A 97 8.06 -13.68 4.42
C MET A 97 8.49 -12.30 4.90
N PHE A 98 7.86 -11.27 4.36
CA PHE A 98 8.06 -9.88 4.76
C PHE A 98 6.87 -9.49 5.64
N SER A 99 7.12 -9.31 6.93
CA SER A 99 6.11 -9.32 7.98
C SER A 99 5.56 -7.94 8.36
N THR A 100 6.30 -6.86 8.08
CA THR A 100 5.84 -5.50 8.41
C THR A 100 6.33 -4.46 7.39
N GLY A 101 5.61 -3.34 7.29
CA GLY A 101 5.96 -2.24 6.40
C GLY A 101 4.81 -1.25 6.30
N THR A 102 5.09 -0.05 5.81
CA THR A 102 4.06 0.97 5.59
C THR A 102 4.28 1.61 4.23
N LEU A 103 3.24 1.56 3.40
CA LEU A 103 3.18 2.26 2.14
C LEU A 103 2.22 3.44 2.29
N THR A 104 2.70 4.65 2.00
CA THR A 104 1.89 5.86 2.04
C THR A 104 1.75 6.42 0.63
N LEU A 105 0.50 6.58 0.17
CA LEU A 105 0.17 7.28 -1.07
C LEU A 105 -0.38 8.66 -0.75
N SER A 106 0.24 9.69 -1.30
CA SER A 106 -0.17 11.08 -1.14
C SER A 106 -0.25 11.80 -2.48
N ASN A 107 -0.91 12.96 -2.50
CA ASN A 107 -1.11 13.77 -3.72
C ASN A 107 -1.67 12.94 -4.88
N VAL A 108 -2.69 12.13 -4.60
CA VAL A 108 -3.32 11.24 -5.58
C VAL A 108 -4.13 12.09 -6.56
N LEU A 109 -3.63 12.18 -7.79
CA LEU A 109 -4.28 12.80 -8.94
C LEU A 109 -4.65 11.72 -9.97
N GLN A 110 -5.36 12.11 -11.03
CA GLN A 110 -5.82 11.16 -12.06
C GLN A 110 -4.66 10.37 -12.70
N ASN A 111 -3.51 11.01 -12.94
CA ASN A 111 -2.39 10.44 -13.67
C ASN A 111 -1.06 10.47 -12.89
N SER A 112 -1.05 10.98 -11.67
CA SER A 112 0.15 11.01 -10.84
C SER A 112 -0.17 10.82 -9.38
N MET A 113 0.76 10.22 -8.65
CA MET A 113 0.69 10.14 -7.19
C MET A 113 2.11 10.10 -6.62
N ARG A 114 2.24 10.37 -5.32
CA ARG A 114 3.49 10.23 -4.60
C ARG A 114 3.43 8.98 -3.72
N LEU A 115 4.48 8.18 -3.77
CA LEU A 115 4.64 6.97 -2.97
C LEU A 115 5.80 7.13 -1.99
N ASN A 116 5.52 6.78 -0.75
CA ASN A 116 6.54 6.50 0.25
C ASN A 116 6.40 5.04 0.67
N LEU A 117 7.51 4.32 0.74
CA LEU A 117 7.56 2.98 1.30
C LEU A 117 8.58 2.99 2.42
N LYS A 118 8.10 2.70 3.62
CA LYS A 118 8.92 2.34 4.75
C LYS A 118 8.88 0.82 4.88
N SER A 119 9.93 0.15 4.43
CA SER A 119 9.97 -1.30 4.41
C SER A 119 10.46 -1.82 5.76
N VAL A 120 9.97 -2.98 6.18
CA VAL A 120 10.65 -3.80 7.18
C VAL A 120 11.15 -5.04 6.45
N GLY A 121 12.46 -5.27 6.54
CA GLY A 121 13.15 -6.33 5.82
C GLY A 121 12.56 -7.73 6.07
N PRO A 122 12.92 -8.71 5.22
CA PRO A 122 12.35 -10.04 5.32
C PRO A 122 12.70 -10.69 6.65
N THR A 123 11.76 -11.45 7.21
CA THR A 123 12.08 -12.46 8.22
C THR A 123 12.39 -13.77 7.48
N CYS A 124 13.61 -13.91 6.95
CA CYS A 124 14.03 -15.17 6.32
C CYS A 124 15.52 -15.45 6.49
N PHE A 125 15.86 -16.74 6.59
CA PHE A 125 17.23 -17.21 6.63
C PHE A 125 17.71 -17.46 5.19
N ILE A 126 18.25 -16.43 4.57
CA ILE A 126 19.06 -16.59 3.37
C ILE A 126 20.48 -16.89 3.88
N SER A 127 21.22 -17.82 3.27
CA SER A 127 22.61 -18.17 3.67
C SER A 127 23.42 -16.94 4.08
N TYR A 128 24.36 -17.09 5.03
CA TYR A 128 25.12 -16.04 5.76
C TYR A 128 25.58 -14.78 4.98
N ASP A 129 25.60 -14.78 3.65
CA ASP A 129 26.06 -13.70 2.78
C ASP A 129 24.94 -12.89 2.08
N VAL A 130 23.66 -13.05 2.44
CA VAL A 130 22.56 -12.38 1.74
C VAL A 130 21.58 -11.70 2.71
N GLY A 131 21.99 -10.55 3.24
CA GLY A 131 21.05 -9.56 3.76
C GLY A 131 20.49 -8.71 2.62
N ARG A 132 19.18 -8.62 2.48
CA ARG A 132 18.51 -7.69 1.54
C ARG A 132 17.46 -6.91 2.31
N ASP A 133 17.91 -5.82 2.93
CA ASP A 133 16.99 -4.75 3.29
C ASP A 133 16.53 -4.07 2.00
N MET A 134 15.22 -4.05 1.75
CA MET A 134 14.68 -3.15 0.74
C MET A 134 14.77 -1.75 1.31
N ALA A 135 15.66 -0.92 0.75
CA ALA A 135 15.82 0.45 1.20
C ALA A 135 14.48 1.20 1.17
N ASP A 136 14.26 2.06 2.16
CA ASP A 136 13.10 2.93 2.20
C ASP A 136 13.03 3.76 0.91
N ILE A 137 11.86 3.80 0.30
CA ILE A 137 11.57 4.65 -0.85
C ILE A 137 10.91 5.92 -0.33
N LYS A 138 11.49 7.07 -0.63
CA LYS A 138 10.96 8.37 -0.21
C LYS A 138 10.57 9.21 -1.41
N ASP A 139 9.41 9.84 -1.32
CA ASP A 139 8.87 10.83 -2.25
C ASP A 139 8.89 10.41 -3.73
N LEU A 140 8.71 9.12 -4.00
CA LEU A 140 8.72 8.59 -5.35
C LEU A 140 7.50 9.11 -6.13
N ILE A 141 7.74 9.76 -7.26
CA ILE A 141 6.68 10.20 -8.16
C ILE A 141 6.31 9.03 -9.07
N LEU A 142 5.03 8.69 -9.05
CA LEU A 142 4.43 7.67 -9.91
C LEU A 142 3.55 8.32 -10.97
N THR A 143 3.58 7.74 -12.16
CA THR A 143 2.79 8.18 -13.32
C THR A 143 1.97 7.03 -13.86
N LYS A 144 0.67 7.25 -14.09
CA LYS A 144 -0.23 6.19 -14.54
C LYS A 144 0.14 5.76 -15.97
N GLU A 145 0.31 4.46 -16.19
CA GLU A 145 0.48 3.92 -17.53
C GLU A 145 -0.81 4.15 -18.32
N LYS A 146 -0.69 4.72 -19.52
CA LYS A 146 -1.85 4.90 -20.38
C LYS A 146 -2.36 3.51 -20.77
N SER A 147 -3.61 3.22 -20.44
CA SER A 147 -4.29 2.04 -20.97
C SER A 147 -4.41 2.21 -22.48
N ASN A 148 -3.61 1.48 -23.25
CA ASN A 148 -3.84 1.31 -24.69
C ASN A 148 -5.07 0.42 -24.86
N LYS A 149 -6.26 1.02 -24.72
CA LYS A 149 -7.51 0.43 -25.20
C LYS A 149 -7.83 1.03 -26.55
#